data_AF-A0A931C1B4-F1
#
_entry.id   AF-A0A931C1B4-F1
#
_cell.length_a   1.000
_cell.length_b   1.000
_cell.length_c   1.000
_cell.angle_alpha   90.00
_cell.angle_beta   90.00
_cell.angle_gamma   90.00
#
_symmetry.space_group_name_H-M   'P 1'
#
loop_
_entity.id
_entity.type
_entity.pdbx_description
1 polymer ?
#
loop_
_entity_poly.entity_id
_entity_poly.type
_entity_poly.pdbx_seq_one_letter_code
_entity_poly.pdbx_strand_id
1 'polypeptide(L)'
;MALFRDNEVIMTDSVSSSMLYIEFRDMDSDGYKDLLVYHDSGTRSNETYNLYLFRNNNNSFRKVQGFSEWPNIRKTEVKGVLAACILTGVVHYRFFQLKNSGELINLNISVTDSLLNDKAYNNGLKEAKKKVE
;
A
#
# COMPACT_ATOMS: atom_id res chain seq x y z
N MET A 1 -3.42 13.36 13.93
CA MET A 1 -4.62 12.52 13.80
C MET A 1 -4.75 11.66 15.04
N ALA A 2 -5.96 11.53 15.59
CA ALA A 2 -6.28 10.57 16.63
C ALA A 2 -7.50 9.75 16.18
N LEU A 3 -7.43 8.43 16.33
CA LEU A 3 -8.53 7.52 16.03
C LEU A 3 -9.13 7.03 17.34
N PHE A 4 -10.47 7.11 17.43
CA PHE A 4 -11.21 6.73 18.62
C PHE A 4 -12.09 5.51 18.34
N ARG A 5 -12.22 4.62 19.33
CA ARG A 5 -13.26 3.60 19.41
C ARG A 5 -13.84 3.65 20.81
N ASP A 6 -15.16 3.77 20.92
CA ASP A 6 -15.86 3.83 22.22
C ASP A 6 -15.27 4.88 23.19
N ASN A 7 -14.93 6.06 22.66
CA ASN A 7 -14.25 7.17 23.34
C ASN A 7 -12.80 6.91 23.82
N GLU A 8 -12.24 5.73 23.55
CA GLU A 8 -10.84 5.43 23.80
C GLU A 8 -9.98 5.73 22.56
N VAL A 9 -8.80 6.31 22.78
CA VAL A 9 -7.82 6.54 21.72
C VAL A 9 -7.12 5.23 21.39
N ILE A 10 -7.31 4.72 20.17
CA ILE A 10 -6.67 3.48 19.70
C ILE A 10 -5.44 3.72 18.82
N MET A 11 -5.25 4.96 18.36
CA MET A 11 -4.06 5.38 17.61
C MET A 11 -3.91 6.90 17.64
N THR A 12 -2.67 7.37 17.74
CA THR A 12 -2.30 8.76 17.48
C THR A 12 -1.10 8.80 16.54
N ASP A 13 -1.12 9.73 15.59
CA ASP A 13 0.00 9.96 14.68
C ASP A 13 0.01 11.41 14.17
N SER A 14 1.20 11.90 13.83
CA SER A 14 1.36 13.15 13.08
C SER A 14 1.27 12.83 11.60
N VAL A 15 0.18 13.23 10.98
CA VAL A 15 -0.11 12.91 9.58
C VAL A 15 -0.15 14.20 8.79
N SER A 16 0.70 14.29 7.75
CA SER A 16 0.54 15.28 6.69
C SER A 16 -0.49 14.76 5.69
N SER A 17 -1.40 15.62 5.25
CA SER A 17 -2.42 15.26 4.27
C SER A 17 -2.86 16.51 3.52
N SER A 18 -2.80 16.48 2.18
CA SER A 18 -3.27 17.60 1.35
C SER A 18 -4.80 17.61 1.15
N MET A 19 -5.48 16.52 1.53
CA MET A 19 -6.94 16.42 1.51
C MET A 19 -7.45 15.41 2.55
N LEU A 20 -8.55 15.72 3.23
CA LEU A 20 -9.20 14.81 4.17
C LEU A 20 -9.93 13.68 3.43
N TYR A 21 -9.18 12.65 3.02
CA TYR A 21 -9.71 11.45 2.38
C TYR A 21 -9.18 10.19 3.07
N ILE A 22 -10.09 9.27 3.38
CA ILE A 22 -9.82 8.05 4.14
C ILE A 22 -10.48 6.87 3.46
N GLU A 23 -9.74 5.77 3.30
CA GLU A 23 -10.27 4.49 2.84
C GLU A 23 -10.05 3.39 3.87
N PHE A 24 -10.93 2.39 3.87
CA PHE A 24 -10.77 1.16 4.64
C PHE A 24 -10.65 -0.04 3.70
N ARG A 25 -9.52 -0.75 3.75
CA ARG A 25 -9.23 -1.88 2.86
C ARG A 25 -8.33 -2.89 3.54
N ASP A 26 -8.64 -4.17 3.40
CA ASP A 26 -7.77 -5.27 3.84
C ASP A 26 -6.56 -5.37 2.89
N MET A 27 -5.41 -4.83 3.30
CA MET A 27 -4.19 -4.71 2.49
C MET A 27 -3.23 -5.87 2.70
N ASP A 28 -3.18 -6.47 3.90
CA ASP A 28 -2.33 -7.63 4.20
C ASP A 28 -3.07 -8.98 4.09
N SER A 29 -4.35 -8.97 3.75
CA SER A 29 -5.20 -10.16 3.55
C SER A 29 -5.34 -10.99 4.83
N ASP A 30 -5.45 -10.31 5.98
CA ASP A 30 -5.71 -10.92 7.29
C ASP A 30 -7.21 -11.03 7.63
N GLY A 31 -8.09 -10.48 6.77
CA GLY A 31 -9.54 -10.50 6.92
C GLY A 31 -10.12 -9.28 7.63
N TYR A 32 -9.28 -8.37 8.13
CA TYR A 32 -9.67 -7.10 8.72
C TYR A 32 -9.34 -5.94 7.78
N LYS A 33 -10.12 -4.85 7.86
CA LYS A 33 -9.85 -3.66 7.05
C LYS A 33 -8.76 -2.82 7.72
N ASP A 34 -7.75 -2.47 6.93
CA ASP A 34 -6.72 -1.50 7.29
C ASP A 34 -7.18 -0.08 6.96
N LEU A 35 -6.52 0.90 7.57
CA LEU A 35 -6.80 2.32 7.38
C LEU A 35 -5.79 2.91 6.40
N LEU A 36 -6.30 3.49 5.31
CA LEU A 36 -5.55 4.31 4.37
C LEU A 36 -5.95 5.77 4.57
N VAL A 37 -4.98 6.62 4.84
CA VAL A 37 -5.19 8.07 4.96
C VAL A 37 -4.46 8.74 3.81
N TYR A 38 -5.19 9.47 2.97
CA TYR A 38 -4.60 10.19 1.85
C TYR A 38 -3.47 11.09 2.34
N HIS A 39 -2.34 11.05 1.63
CA HIS A 39 -1.15 11.84 1.97
C HIS A 39 -1.03 13.02 0.99
N ASP A 40 -0.75 12.73 -0.27
CA ASP A 40 -0.64 13.74 -1.32
C ASP A 40 -0.76 13.11 -2.70
N SER A 41 -0.75 13.91 -3.77
CA SER A 41 -0.74 13.42 -5.14
C SER A 41 0.27 14.15 -6.01
N GLY A 42 1.10 13.38 -6.71
CA GLY A 42 2.01 13.90 -7.72
C GLY A 42 1.33 14.10 -9.08
N THR A 43 2.07 14.64 -10.04
CA THR A 43 1.65 14.79 -11.44
C THR A 43 1.07 13.47 -11.98
N ARG A 44 0.06 13.57 -12.85
CA ARG A 44 -0.62 12.43 -13.49
C ARG A 44 -1.33 11.49 -12.50
N SER A 45 -1.88 12.04 -11.42
CA SER A 45 -2.64 11.27 -10.41
C SER A 45 -1.81 10.16 -9.76
N ASN A 46 -0.56 10.48 -9.41
CA ASN A 46 0.31 9.61 -8.63
C ASN A 46 -0.01 9.80 -7.14
N GLU A 47 -1.17 9.30 -6.71
CA GLU A 47 -1.65 9.47 -5.34
C GLU A 47 -0.87 8.60 -4.35
N THR A 48 -0.60 9.16 -3.17
CA THR A 48 0.10 8.49 -2.08
C THR A 48 -0.78 8.49 -0.83
N TYR A 49 -0.62 7.46 0.00
CA TYR A 49 -1.39 7.26 1.22
C TYR A 49 -0.46 6.89 2.35
N ASN A 50 -0.83 7.22 3.59
CA ASN A 50 -0.31 6.54 4.76
C ASN A 50 -1.14 5.27 4.99
N LEU A 51 -0.49 4.13 5.22
CA LEU A 51 -1.16 2.87 5.57
C LEU A 51 -0.97 2.55 7.05
N TYR A 52 -2.07 2.20 7.71
CA TYR A 52 -2.08 1.69 9.08
C TYR A 52 -2.79 0.34 9.10
N LEU A 53 -2.04 -0.72 9.43
CA LEU A 53 -2.58 -2.07 9.52
C LEU A 53 -3.34 -2.26 10.81
N PHE A 54 -4.54 -2.81 10.73
CA PHE A 54 -5.30 -3.15 11.92
C PHE A 54 -4.75 -4.43 12.55
N ARG A 55 -4.67 -4.46 13.88
CA ARG A 55 -4.20 -5.61 14.65
C ARG A 55 -5.26 -6.00 15.65
N ASN A 56 -6.01 -7.03 15.29
CA ASN A 56 -7.17 -7.47 16.06
C ASN A 56 -6.80 -7.99 17.47
N ASN A 57 -5.62 -8.60 17.62
CA ASN A 57 -5.15 -9.16 18.88
C ASN A 57 -5.01 -8.14 20.02
N ASN A 58 -4.73 -6.88 19.71
CA ASN A 58 -4.58 -5.80 20.69
C ASN A 58 -5.40 -4.56 20.35
N ASN A 59 -6.35 -4.70 19.42
CA ASN A 59 -7.24 -3.65 18.96
C ASN A 59 -6.52 -2.33 18.58
N SER A 60 -5.40 -2.43 17.86
CA SER A 60 -4.57 -1.27 17.54
C SER A 60 -4.33 -1.12 16.04
N PHE A 61 -3.82 0.05 15.65
CA PHE A 61 -3.34 0.32 14.30
C PHE A 61 -1.84 0.52 14.31
N ARG A 62 -1.15 -0.12 13.36
CA ARG A 62 0.30 0.02 13.16
C ARG A 62 0.59 0.67 11.82
N LYS A 63 1.30 1.81 11.84
CA LYS A 63 1.76 2.48 10.61
C LYS A 63 2.78 1.62 9.85
N VAL A 64 2.61 1.52 8.54
CA VAL A 64 3.58 0.91 7.61
C VAL A 64 4.54 2.01 7.14
N GLN A 65 5.79 1.94 7.59
CA GLN A 65 6.81 2.92 7.23
C GLN A 65 7.17 2.82 5.74
N GLY A 66 7.42 3.97 5.11
CA GLY A 66 7.77 4.07 3.68
C GLY A 66 6.62 3.81 2.71
N PHE A 67 5.41 3.48 3.17
CA PHE A 67 4.28 3.23 2.26
C PHE A 67 3.86 4.48 1.48
N SER A 68 3.91 5.65 2.11
CA SER A 68 3.57 6.94 1.49
C SER A 68 4.59 7.45 0.47
N GLU A 69 5.73 6.78 0.31
CA GLU A 69 6.75 7.10 -0.70
C GLU A 69 6.37 6.56 -2.09
N TRP A 70 5.39 5.65 -2.16
CA TRP A 70 5.05 4.92 -3.38
C TRP A 70 3.66 5.31 -3.88
N PRO A 71 3.55 5.82 -5.12
CA PRO A 71 2.27 6.21 -5.67
C PRO A 71 1.44 5.00 -6.10
N ASN A 72 0.13 5.13 -5.98
CA ASN A 72 -0.88 4.18 -6.43
C ASN A 72 -0.58 2.73 -6.00
N ILE A 73 0.02 2.53 -4.82
CA ILE A 73 0.33 1.21 -4.30
C ILE A 73 -0.97 0.48 -3.92
N ARG A 74 -1.15 -0.72 -4.47
CA ARG A 74 -2.34 -1.55 -4.28
C ARG A 74 -1.96 -2.99 -4.02
N LYS A 75 -2.84 -3.72 -3.34
CA LYS A 75 -2.71 -5.17 -3.21
C LYS A 75 -2.90 -5.87 -4.56
N THR A 76 -2.21 -6.98 -4.72
CA THR A 76 -2.35 -7.87 -5.87
C THR A 76 -3.18 -9.10 -5.47
N GLU A 77 -3.42 -10.00 -6.42
CA GLU A 77 -4.01 -11.31 -6.17
C GLU A 77 -3.06 -12.28 -5.43
N VAL A 78 -1.76 -11.96 -5.37
CA VAL A 78 -0.79 -12.74 -4.60
C VAL A 78 -0.76 -12.22 -3.16
N LYS A 79 -1.13 -13.08 -2.21
CA LYS A 79 -1.21 -12.71 -0.79
C LYS A 79 0.10 -12.08 -0.30
N GLY A 80 -0.01 -10.93 0.35
CA GLY A 80 1.13 -10.19 0.88
C GLY A 80 1.99 -9.48 -0.18
N VAL A 81 1.61 -9.51 -1.47
CA VAL A 81 2.31 -8.76 -2.52
C VAL A 81 1.51 -7.52 -2.89
N LEU A 82 2.19 -6.38 -2.90
CA LEU A 82 1.67 -5.10 -3.35
C LEU A 82 2.40 -4.66 -4.63
N ALA A 83 1.71 -3.87 -5.45
CA ALA A 83 2.26 -3.24 -6.63
C ALA A 83 1.98 -1.73 -6.60
N ALA A 84 3.05 -0.93 -6.68
CA ALA A 84 2.96 0.51 -6.97
C ALA A 84 2.85 0.72 -8.48
N CYS A 85 1.95 1.60 -8.90
CA CYS A 85 1.74 1.95 -10.30
C CYS A 85 2.14 3.42 -10.52
N ILE A 86 3.24 3.64 -11.23
CA ILE A 86 3.87 4.95 -11.37
C ILE A 86 3.63 5.45 -12.79
N LEU A 87 2.97 6.60 -12.91
CA LEU A 87 2.55 7.18 -14.18
C LEU A 87 3.50 8.30 -14.62
N THR A 88 4.27 8.09 -15.69
CA THR A 88 5.28 9.05 -16.20
C THR A 88 5.04 9.48 -17.65
N GLY A 89 4.05 8.88 -18.32
CA GLY A 89 3.87 8.93 -19.78
C GLY A 89 3.90 7.52 -20.38
N VAL A 90 4.55 6.60 -19.68
CA VAL A 90 4.32 5.14 -19.71
C VAL A 90 3.98 4.68 -18.29
N VAL A 91 3.53 3.43 -18.14
CA VAL A 91 3.22 2.86 -16.84
C VAL A 91 4.42 2.06 -16.34
N HIS A 92 4.89 2.35 -15.13
CA HIS A 92 5.87 1.52 -14.44
C HIS A 92 5.23 0.85 -13.23
N TYR A 93 5.57 -0.41 -13.00
CA TYR A 93 5.20 -1.11 -11.78
C TYR A 93 6.42 -1.42 -10.93
N ARG A 94 6.28 -1.29 -9.61
CA ARG A 94 7.25 -1.77 -8.63
C ARG A 94 6.56 -2.65 -7.60
N PHE A 95 7.18 -3.79 -7.28
CA PHE A 95 6.57 -4.80 -6.41
C PHE A 95 7.19 -4.81 -5.02
N PHE A 96 6.35 -5.07 -4.03
CA PHE A 96 6.70 -5.09 -2.62
C PHE A 96 6.07 -6.30 -1.93
N GLN A 97 6.70 -6.78 -0.87
CA GLN A 97 6.07 -7.68 0.07
C GLN A 97 5.66 -6.91 1.32
N LEU A 98 4.38 -6.99 1.68
CA LEU A 98 3.88 -6.53 2.95
C LEU A 98 3.86 -7.72 3.93
N LYS A 99 4.75 -7.71 4.91
CA LYS A 99 4.77 -8.73 5.97
C LYS A 99 3.65 -8.46 6.97
N ASN A 100 3.14 -9.51 7.62
CA ASN A 100 2.22 -9.38 8.76
C ASN A 100 2.84 -8.59 9.94
N SER A 101 4.18 -8.49 10.01
CA SER A 101 4.83 -7.58 10.94
C SER A 101 4.56 -6.11 10.64
N GLY A 102 3.99 -5.73 9.48
CA GLY A 102 3.85 -4.34 9.03
C GLY A 102 5.12 -3.77 8.38
N GLU A 103 6.07 -4.64 8.03
CA GLU A 103 7.25 -4.28 7.24
C GLU A 103 6.91 -4.32 5.74
N LEU A 104 7.26 -3.25 5.02
CA LEU A 104 7.15 -3.15 3.57
C LEU A 104 8.52 -3.40 2.93
N ILE A 105 8.69 -4.56 2.30
CA ILE A 105 9.96 -4.98 1.71
C ILE A 105 9.92 -4.74 0.20
N ASN A 106 10.89 -4.00 -0.31
CA ASN A 106 11.08 -3.85 -1.75
C ASN A 106 11.57 -5.15 -2.38
N LEU A 107 10.84 -5.72 -3.33
CA LEU A 107 11.24 -6.97 -3.98
C LEU A 107 12.31 -6.76 -5.06
N ASN A 108 12.70 -5.51 -5.34
CA ASN A 108 13.62 -5.12 -6.41
C ASN A 108 13.19 -5.69 -7.78
N ILE A 109 11.88 -5.67 -8.01
CA ILE A 109 11.27 -6.03 -9.30
C ILE A 109 10.59 -4.77 -9.81
N SER A 110 10.94 -4.38 -11.03
CA SER A 110 10.32 -3.26 -11.73
C SER A 110 10.12 -3.60 -13.19
N VAL A 111 8.95 -3.27 -13.72
CA VAL A 111 8.57 -3.55 -15.10
C VAL A 111 7.93 -2.30 -15.69
N THR A 112 8.07 -2.12 -16.99
CA THR A 112 7.45 -1.01 -17.72
C THR A 112 6.43 -1.58 -18.69
N ASP A 113 5.19 -1.12 -18.59
CA ASP A 113 4.12 -1.45 -19.53
C ASP A 113 3.90 -0.29 -20.50
N SER A 114 4.70 -0.27 -21.56
CA SER A 114 4.56 0.73 -22.63
C SER A 114 3.40 0.42 -23.59
N LEU A 115 2.87 -0.81 -23.56
CA LEU A 115 1.80 -1.26 -24.45
C LEU A 115 0.41 -1.19 -23.81
N LEU A 116 0.35 -0.95 -22.49
CA LEU A 116 -0.88 -0.87 -21.69
C LEU A 116 -1.75 -2.13 -21.85
N ASN A 117 -1.11 -3.30 -21.85
CA ASN A 117 -1.77 -4.59 -22.08
C ASN A 117 -1.53 -5.61 -20.95
N ASP A 118 -1.05 -5.13 -19.80
CA ASP A 118 -0.78 -5.88 -18.58
C ASP A 118 0.27 -6.99 -18.71
N LYS A 119 0.87 -7.21 -19.88
CA LYS A 119 1.86 -8.28 -20.07
C LYS A 119 3.08 -8.07 -19.18
N ALA A 120 3.55 -6.82 -19.09
CA ALA A 120 4.69 -6.47 -18.23
C ALA A 120 4.33 -6.64 -16.75
N TYR A 121 3.16 -6.15 -16.32
CA TYR A 121 2.64 -6.32 -14.96
C TYR A 121 2.58 -7.81 -14.57
N ASN A 122 1.93 -8.63 -15.40
CA ASN A 122 1.75 -10.06 -15.15
C ASN A 122 3.09 -10.81 -15.06
N ASN A 123 4.09 -10.42 -15.84
CA ASN A 123 5.43 -11.00 -15.74
C ASN A 123 6.11 -10.60 -14.42
N GLY A 124 6.07 -9.32 -14.05
CA GLY A 124 6.61 -8.84 -12.79
C GLY A 124 5.93 -9.49 -11.57
N LEU A 125 4.61 -9.69 -11.63
CA LEU A 125 3.88 -10.36 -10.56
C LEU A 125 4.23 -11.85 -10.44
N LYS A 126 4.43 -12.55 -11.57
CA LYS A 126 4.94 -13.93 -11.55
C LYS A 126 6.31 -14.02 -10.89
N GLU A 127 7.19 -13.06 -11.12
CA GLU A 127 8.49 -13.00 -10.44
C GLU A 127 8.35 -12.67 -8.95
N ALA A 128 7.46 -11.73 -8.59
CA ALA A 128 7.20 -11.36 -7.22
C ALA A 128 6.66 -12.56 -6.42
N LYS A 129 5.72 -13.32 -7.01
CA LYS A 129 5.18 -14.56 -6.43
C LYS A 129 6.30 -15.54 -6.05
N LYS A 130 7.26 -15.79 -6.96
CA LYS A 130 8.40 -16.68 -6.70
C LYS A 130 9.33 -16.23 -5.57
N LYS A 131 9.33 -14.94 -5.22
CA LYS A 131 10.18 -14.38 -4.14
C LYS A 131 9.51 -14.43 -2.77
N VAL A 132 8.19 -14.61 -2.72
CA VAL A 132 7.42 -14.60 -1.45
C VAL A 132 6.92 -15.99 -1.04
N GLU A 133 6.98 -16.96 -1.96
CA GLU A 133 6.92 -18.41 -1.67
C GLU A 133 8.20 -18.87 -0.96
#